data_AF-A0A099NPT2-F1
#
_entry.id   AF-A0A099NPT2-F1
#
_cell.length_a   1.000
_cell.length_b   1.000
_cell.length_c   1.000
_cell.angle_alpha   90.00
_cell.angle_beta   90.00
_cell.angle_gamma   90.00
#
_symmetry.space_group_name_H-M   'P 1'
#
loop_
_entity.id
_entity.type
_entity.pdbx_description
1 polymer ?
#
loop_
_entity_poly.entity_id
_entity_poly.type
_entity_poly.pdbx_seq_one_letter_code
_entity_poly.pdbx_strand_id
1 'polypeptide(L)'
;MPISDDDLVYYMLELPYPIAPGSQFDFAISYIITNQFTPYPEFIEMEDNQVLKLSTNAYPLSPYDTQSYELIFSHIREYQELNANSFTHDLVKSEIGSSAVKYSSSSAIPANSLFTLDVTFVKNAPLPFINYLKRDLWVSHWSGVLQLVEYYELTNHAAKLSKGFSRAKYLASGIASKLHHCIAVLRIPFDKSKKIEENSMYYVDKV
;
A
#
# COMPACT_ATOMS: atom_id res chain seq x y z
N MET A 1 7.77 5.40 11.76
CA MET A 1 9.07 5.81 12.35
C MET A 1 9.35 7.23 11.90
N PRO A 2 9.93 8.09 12.75
CA PRO A 2 10.40 9.39 12.28
C PRO A 2 11.48 9.16 11.21
N ILE A 3 11.40 9.91 10.11
CA ILE A 3 12.39 9.83 9.03
C ILE A 3 13.61 10.62 9.49
N SER A 4 14.80 10.01 9.45
CA SER A 4 16.08 10.64 9.76
C SER A 4 16.97 10.70 8.51
N ASP A 5 17.88 11.68 8.45
CA ASP A 5 18.80 11.84 7.32
C ASP A 5 19.74 10.64 7.14
N ASP A 6 20.14 9.99 8.24
CA ASP A 6 21.04 8.82 8.21
C ASP A 6 20.39 7.60 7.53
N ASP A 7 19.07 7.59 7.37
CA ASP A 7 18.30 6.51 6.72
C ASP A 7 18.07 6.74 5.22
N LEU A 8 18.54 7.86 4.65
CA LEU A 8 18.27 8.20 3.25
C LEU A 8 19.09 7.34 2.29
N VAL A 9 18.41 6.68 1.36
CA VAL A 9 19.01 5.91 0.27
C VAL A 9 18.70 6.59 -1.06
N TYR A 10 19.75 6.85 -1.84
CA TYR A 10 19.65 7.47 -3.15
C TYR A 10 19.69 6.43 -4.27
N TYR A 11 18.93 6.70 -5.33
CA TYR A 11 18.97 5.94 -6.57
C TYR A 11 19.49 6.84 -7.69
N MET A 12 20.38 6.30 -8.51
CA MET A 12 20.88 6.99 -9.70
C MET A 12 20.06 6.57 -10.92
N LEU A 13 19.64 7.56 -11.70
CA LEU A 13 18.97 7.36 -12.98
C LEU A 13 19.92 7.77 -14.10
N GLU A 14 20.27 6.82 -14.96
CA GLU A 14 21.03 7.11 -16.18
C GLU A 14 20.08 7.54 -17.29
N LEU A 15 20.34 8.71 -17.86
CA LEU A 15 19.55 9.25 -18.95
C LEU A 15 20.06 8.71 -20.29
N PRO A 16 19.17 8.45 -21.26
CA PRO A 16 19.56 7.90 -22.56
C PRO A 16 20.41 8.88 -23.39
N TYR A 17 20.36 10.17 -23.10
CA TYR A 17 21.15 11.22 -23.72
C TYR A 17 21.50 12.30 -22.70
N PRO A 18 22.63 12.99 -22.86
CA PRO A 18 23.00 14.11 -22.00
C PRO A 18 22.05 15.30 -22.20
N ILE A 19 21.78 16.04 -21.12
CA ILE A 19 20.94 17.23 -21.12
C ILE A 19 21.82 18.48 -21.26
N ALA A 20 21.47 19.37 -22.19
CA ALA A 20 22.19 20.63 -22.38
C ALA A 20 21.93 21.61 -21.22
N PRO A 21 22.91 22.42 -20.79
CA PRO A 21 22.71 23.43 -19.75
C PRO A 21 21.55 24.38 -20.09
N GLY A 22 20.67 24.64 -19.13
CA GLY A 22 19.51 25.53 -19.29
C GLY A 22 18.31 24.93 -20.03
N SER A 23 18.42 23.69 -20.52
CA SER A 23 17.25 22.97 -21.06
C SER A 23 16.39 22.35 -19.95
N GLN A 24 15.14 22.06 -20.28
CA GLN A 24 14.18 21.40 -19.41
C GLN A 24 13.85 20.01 -19.96
N PHE A 25 13.58 19.07 -19.07
CA PHE A 25 13.11 17.74 -19.43
C PHE A 25 12.13 17.25 -18.37
N ASP A 26 11.18 16.44 -18.80
CA ASP A 26 10.20 15.82 -17.92
C ASP A 26 10.53 14.34 -17.76
N PHE A 27 10.36 13.83 -16.54
CA PHE A 27 10.48 12.41 -16.26
C PHE A 27 9.43 12.01 -15.22
N ALA A 28 9.08 10.73 -15.22
CA ALA A 28 8.13 10.16 -14.28
C ALA A 28 8.75 8.95 -13.58
N ILE A 29 8.60 8.89 -12.27
CA ILE A 29 9.02 7.76 -11.45
C ILE A 29 7.75 7.14 -10.86
N SER A 30 7.64 5.81 -10.97
CA SER A 30 6.62 5.03 -10.29
C SER A 30 7.31 4.00 -9.40
N TYR A 31 6.88 3.93 -8.15
CA TYR A 31 7.38 2.94 -7.19
C TYR A 31 6.22 2.44 -6.33
N ILE A 32 6.42 1.25 -5.75
CA ILE A 32 5.45 0.61 -4.86
C ILE A 32 6.11 0.43 -3.52
N ILE A 33 5.53 1.01 -2.46
CA ILE A 33 5.95 0.75 -1.09
C ILE A 33 4.91 -0.15 -0.42
N THR A 34 5.37 -1.25 0.15
CA THR A 34 4.55 -2.22 0.84
C THR A 34 4.59 -2.00 2.36
N ASN A 35 3.58 -2.52 3.08
CA ASN A 35 3.57 -2.55 4.55
C ASN A 35 3.62 -1.15 5.23
N GLN A 36 3.02 -0.13 4.63
CA GLN A 36 2.96 1.22 5.21
C GLN A 36 1.73 1.49 6.08
N PHE A 37 0.65 0.72 5.89
CA PHE A 37 -0.60 0.96 6.59
C PHE A 37 -0.66 0.21 7.91
N THR A 38 -1.06 0.91 8.97
CA THR A 38 -1.28 0.33 10.29
C THR A 38 -2.70 0.62 10.77
N PRO A 39 -3.45 -0.35 11.29
CA PRO A 39 -4.77 -0.10 11.89
C PRO A 39 -4.72 0.94 13.01
N TYR A 40 -5.69 1.85 13.03
CA TYR A 40 -5.80 2.90 14.04
C TYR A 40 -7.28 3.22 14.32
N PRO A 41 -7.88 2.69 15.40
CA PRO A 41 -7.28 1.90 16.48
C PRO A 41 -6.89 0.47 16.05
N GLU A 42 -6.03 -0.18 16.83
CA GLU A 42 -5.60 -1.56 16.56
C GLU A 42 -6.74 -2.58 16.74
N PHE A 43 -7.67 -2.30 17.65
CA PHE A 43 -8.79 -3.18 17.99
C PHE A 43 -10.12 -2.50 17.68
N ILE A 44 -10.98 -3.17 16.91
CA ILE A 44 -12.32 -2.70 16.54
C ILE A 44 -13.37 -3.80 16.72
N GLU A 45 -14.64 -3.47 16.86
CA GLU A 45 -15.68 -4.50 16.79
C GLU A 45 -15.79 -5.02 15.36
N MET A 46 -16.28 -6.25 15.21
CA MET A 46 -16.40 -6.89 13.90
C MET A 46 -17.31 -6.14 12.91
N GLU A 47 -18.21 -5.28 13.40
CA GLU A 47 -19.17 -4.52 12.58
C GLU A 47 -18.68 -3.09 12.27
N ASP A 48 -17.57 -2.68 12.88
CA ASP A 48 -17.04 -1.33 12.74
C ASP A 48 -16.25 -1.17 11.44
N ASN A 49 -16.17 0.08 10.97
CA ASN A 49 -15.28 0.43 9.88
C ASN A 49 -13.82 0.44 10.34
N GLN A 50 -12.95 -0.11 9.51
CA GLN A 50 -11.51 -0.04 9.70
C GLN A 50 -10.98 1.34 9.25
N VAL A 51 -10.29 1.99 10.18
CA VAL A 51 -9.48 3.18 9.91
C VAL A 51 -8.01 2.77 9.90
N LEU A 52 -7.28 3.24 8.89
CA LEU A 52 -5.86 2.99 8.74
C LEU A 52 -5.08 4.29 8.90
N LYS A 53 -3.92 4.19 9.53
CA LYS A 53 -2.90 5.24 9.59
C LYS A 53 -1.84 4.99 8.54
N LEU A 54 -1.42 6.05 7.87
CA LEU A 54 -0.25 6.14 7.00
C LEU A 54 0.71 7.19 7.58
N SER A 55 1.98 6.82 7.72
CA SER A 55 3.08 7.72 8.09
C SER A 55 4.00 7.89 6.89
N THR A 56 4.13 9.10 6.36
CA THR A 56 4.94 9.42 5.17
C THR A 56 5.68 10.74 5.33
N ASN A 57 6.55 11.11 4.40
CA ASN A 57 7.11 12.46 4.34
C ASN A 57 6.07 13.42 3.72
N ALA A 58 5.92 14.62 4.28
CA ALA A 58 5.07 15.66 3.69
C ALA A 58 5.70 16.28 2.43
N TYR A 59 7.02 16.39 2.41
CA TYR A 59 7.80 17.10 1.39
C TYR A 59 8.39 16.14 0.34
N PRO A 60 8.79 16.64 -0.84
CA PRO A 60 9.51 15.84 -1.81
C PRO A 60 10.87 15.41 -1.24
N LEU A 61 11.10 14.09 -1.16
CA LEU A 61 12.41 13.52 -0.80
C LEU A 61 13.34 13.59 -2.02
N SER A 62 13.94 14.75 -2.25
CA SER A 62 14.82 15.04 -3.39
C SER A 62 16.15 15.62 -2.92
N PRO A 63 17.30 15.21 -3.50
CA PRO A 63 18.59 15.86 -3.25
C PRO A 63 18.72 17.24 -3.93
N TYR A 64 17.70 17.66 -4.68
CA TYR A 64 17.64 18.96 -5.37
C TYR A 64 16.52 19.82 -4.81
N ASP A 65 16.75 21.14 -4.78
CA ASP A 65 15.76 22.13 -4.41
C ASP A 65 14.54 22.08 -5.35
N THR A 66 13.35 22.11 -4.77
CA THR A 66 12.09 22.01 -5.50
C THR A 66 11.41 23.37 -5.53
N GLN A 67 11.13 23.91 -6.72
CA GLN A 67 10.49 25.23 -6.88
C GLN A 67 8.98 25.21 -6.64
N SER A 68 8.31 24.14 -7.09
CA SER A 68 6.87 23.94 -6.94
C SER A 68 6.59 22.47 -6.65
N TYR A 69 5.65 22.19 -5.75
CA TYR A 69 5.37 20.83 -5.32
C TYR A 69 3.87 20.60 -5.14
N GLU A 70 3.40 19.44 -5.59
CA GLU A 70 2.06 18.93 -5.30
C GLU A 70 2.12 17.46 -4.87
N LEU A 71 1.41 17.13 -3.79
CA LEU A 71 1.19 15.78 -3.29
C LEU A 71 -0.31 15.51 -3.23
N ILE A 72 -0.75 14.44 -3.88
CA ILE A 72 -2.16 14.07 -3.94
C ILE A 72 -2.34 12.67 -3.35
N PHE A 73 -3.08 12.60 -2.25
CA PHE A 73 -3.62 11.34 -1.75
C PHE A 73 -4.95 11.07 -2.47
N SER A 74 -4.99 10.03 -3.30
CA SER A 74 -6.17 9.62 -4.05
C SER A 74 -6.88 8.43 -3.41
N HIS A 75 -8.17 8.24 -3.71
CA HIS A 75 -8.99 7.11 -3.25
C HIS A 75 -9.07 6.99 -1.71
N ILE A 76 -8.99 8.11 -1.01
CA ILE A 76 -9.09 8.20 0.45
C ILE A 76 -10.41 8.87 0.85
N ARG A 77 -11.03 8.40 1.92
CA ARG A 77 -12.26 8.96 2.49
C ARG A 77 -12.09 9.17 3.98
N GLU A 78 -12.82 10.14 4.53
CA GLU A 78 -12.79 10.47 5.96
C GLU A 78 -11.34 10.70 6.43
N TYR A 79 -10.63 11.55 5.67
CA TYR A 79 -9.23 11.83 5.88
C TYR A 79 -9.02 12.78 7.07
N GLN A 80 -8.06 12.46 7.93
CA GLN A 80 -7.68 13.28 9.07
C GLN A 80 -6.16 13.32 9.24
N GLU A 81 -5.62 14.50 9.54
CA GLU A 81 -4.22 14.67 9.95
C GLU A 81 -4.09 14.48 11.46
N LEU A 82 -3.04 13.78 11.88
CA LEU A 82 -2.74 13.58 13.31
C LEU A 82 -1.72 14.59 13.85
N ASN A 83 -0.86 15.16 13.00
CA ASN A 83 0.30 15.96 13.43
C ASN A 83 0.58 17.21 12.56
N ALA A 84 -0.42 17.79 11.89
CA ALA A 84 -0.23 18.84 10.89
C ALA A 84 -0.03 20.28 11.41
N ASN A 85 0.12 20.49 12.73
CA ASN A 85 0.05 21.84 13.29
C ASN A 85 1.34 22.68 13.10
N SER A 86 2.36 22.18 12.41
CA SER A 86 3.63 22.91 12.25
C SER A 86 4.48 22.41 11.08
N PHE A 87 3.94 22.45 9.86
CA PHE A 87 4.77 22.26 8.66
C PHE A 87 5.95 23.23 8.66
N THR A 88 7.16 22.75 8.35
CA THR A 88 8.40 23.56 8.36
C THR A 88 8.50 24.52 7.18
N HIS A 89 7.84 24.17 6.08
CA HIS A 89 7.68 24.96 4.85
C HIS A 89 6.20 25.02 4.46
N ASP A 90 5.83 26.09 3.75
CA ASP A 90 4.45 26.34 3.33
C ASP A 90 3.86 25.14 2.58
N LEU A 91 2.84 24.50 3.17
CA LEU A 91 2.01 23.50 2.53
C LEU A 91 0.55 23.90 2.70
N VAL A 92 -0.11 24.19 1.57
CA VAL A 92 -1.53 24.48 1.54
C VAL A 92 -2.29 23.19 1.27
N LYS A 93 -3.09 22.77 2.23
CA LYS A 93 -4.02 21.66 2.08
C LYS A 93 -5.28 22.12 1.35
N SER A 94 -5.75 21.31 0.41
CA SER A 94 -7.03 21.46 -0.28
C SER A 94 -7.69 20.09 -0.48
N GLU A 95 -9.03 20.06 -0.49
CA GLU A 95 -9.79 18.85 -0.81
C GLU A 95 -10.14 18.83 -2.30
N ILE A 96 -9.94 17.69 -2.96
CA ILE A 96 -10.30 17.48 -4.36
C ILE A 96 -11.52 16.56 -4.39
N GLY A 97 -12.70 17.16 -4.46
CA GLY A 97 -13.97 16.42 -4.37
C GLY A 97 -14.13 15.72 -3.03
N SER A 98 -14.72 14.53 -3.01
CA SER A 98 -15.00 13.76 -1.79
C SER A 98 -14.04 12.60 -1.52
N SER A 99 -13.04 12.39 -2.37
CA SER A 99 -12.18 11.18 -2.33
C SER A 99 -10.68 11.43 -2.51
N ALA A 100 -10.24 12.69 -2.46
CA ALA A 100 -8.84 13.04 -2.59
C ALA A 100 -8.49 14.29 -1.79
N VAL A 101 -7.25 14.33 -1.31
CA VAL A 101 -6.67 15.47 -0.59
C VAL A 101 -5.36 15.85 -1.27
N LYS A 102 -5.18 17.14 -1.52
CA LYS A 102 -3.98 17.71 -2.13
C LYS A 102 -3.26 18.64 -1.17
N TYR A 103 -1.95 18.47 -1.10
CA TYR A 103 -1.01 19.44 -0.54
C TYR A 103 -0.25 20.10 -1.69
N SER A 104 -0.17 21.42 -1.67
CA SER A 104 0.58 22.17 -2.67
C SER A 104 1.46 23.23 -2.01
N SER A 105 2.64 23.44 -2.59
CA SER A 105 3.52 24.56 -2.26
C SER A 105 3.95 25.29 -3.53
N SER A 106 3.84 26.62 -3.50
CA SER A 106 4.40 27.54 -4.50
C SER A 106 5.73 28.16 -4.04
N SER A 107 6.14 27.86 -2.81
CA SER A 107 7.40 28.32 -2.23
C SER A 107 8.48 27.27 -2.47
N ALA A 108 9.73 27.71 -2.59
CA ALA A 108 10.85 26.79 -2.75
C ALA A 108 10.99 25.89 -1.50
N ILE A 109 11.10 24.59 -1.71
CA ILE A 109 11.37 23.58 -0.68
C ILE A 109 12.84 23.14 -0.83
N PRO A 110 13.67 23.30 0.22
CA PRO A 110 15.07 22.88 0.18
C PRO A 110 15.24 21.38 -0.07
N ALA A 111 16.37 21.00 -0.64
CA ALA A 111 16.80 19.62 -0.76
C ALA A 111 16.72 18.86 0.59
N ASN A 112 16.35 17.57 0.52
CA ASN A 112 16.23 16.66 1.66
C ASN A 112 15.33 17.19 2.80
N SER A 113 14.28 17.94 2.49
CA SER A 113 13.34 18.40 3.51
C SER A 113 12.55 17.23 4.12
N LEU A 114 12.68 17.06 5.44
CA LEU A 114 12.03 15.98 6.19
C LEU A 114 10.95 16.54 7.13
N PHE A 115 9.75 15.97 7.03
CA PHE A 115 8.65 16.18 7.95
C PHE A 115 7.72 14.97 7.94
N THR A 116 7.63 14.28 9.07
CA THR A 116 6.75 13.12 9.20
C THR A 116 5.29 13.60 9.21
N LEU A 117 4.51 13.16 8.24
CA LEU A 117 3.08 13.39 8.10
C LEU A 117 2.33 12.10 8.43
N ASP A 118 1.57 12.15 9.53
CA ASP A 118 0.72 11.07 9.98
C ASP A 118 -0.74 11.38 9.65
N VAL A 119 -1.35 10.47 8.88
CA VAL A 119 -2.70 10.65 8.35
C VAL A 119 -3.53 9.41 8.58
N THR A 120 -4.83 9.59 8.82
CA THR A 120 -5.79 8.50 8.96
C THR A 120 -6.89 8.62 7.93
N PHE A 121 -7.40 7.47 7.47
CA PHE A 121 -8.51 7.40 6.53
C PHE A 121 -9.26 6.06 6.67
N VAL A 122 -10.54 6.05 6.29
CA VAL A 122 -11.36 4.82 6.33
C VAL A 122 -11.00 3.92 5.14
N LYS A 123 -10.69 2.65 5.42
CA LYS A 123 -10.47 1.61 4.41
C LYS A 123 -10.84 0.25 4.95
N ASN A 124 -11.99 -0.26 4.51
CA ASN A 124 -12.54 -1.56 4.88
C ASN A 124 -12.02 -2.74 4.05
N ALA A 125 -11.06 -2.55 3.14
CA ALA A 125 -10.47 -3.68 2.43
C ALA A 125 -9.57 -4.50 3.39
N PRO A 126 -9.49 -5.83 3.22
CA PRO A 126 -8.54 -6.64 3.99
C PRO A 126 -7.10 -6.24 3.65
N LEU A 127 -6.18 -6.49 4.58
CA LEU A 127 -4.75 -6.23 4.41
C LEU A 127 -3.97 -7.56 4.43
N PRO A 128 -4.11 -8.41 3.39
CA PRO A 128 -3.38 -9.66 3.31
C PRO A 128 -1.87 -9.41 3.27
N PHE A 129 -1.12 -10.17 4.07
CA PHE A 129 0.33 -10.13 4.11
C PHE A 129 0.88 -11.55 4.06
N ILE A 130 1.75 -11.83 3.09
CA ILE A 130 2.38 -13.14 2.94
C ILE A 130 3.71 -13.09 3.71
N ASN A 131 3.76 -13.79 4.84
CA ASN A 131 4.97 -13.87 5.67
C ASN A 131 6.01 -14.78 5.03
N TYR A 132 5.54 -15.85 4.39
CA TYR A 132 6.39 -16.81 3.71
C TYR A 132 5.70 -17.31 2.45
N LEU A 133 6.44 -17.29 1.34
CA LEU A 133 6.06 -17.87 0.06
C LEU A 133 7.15 -18.84 -0.36
N LYS A 134 6.80 -20.12 -0.49
CA LYS A 134 7.63 -21.10 -1.17
C LYS A 134 6.98 -21.46 -2.49
N ARG A 135 7.75 -21.37 -3.58
CA ARG A 135 7.31 -21.74 -4.93
C ARG A 135 8.23 -22.83 -5.47
N ASP A 136 7.67 -24.02 -5.65
CA ASP A 136 8.34 -25.17 -6.23
C ASP A 136 7.88 -25.35 -7.69
N LEU A 137 8.84 -25.45 -8.61
CA LEU A 137 8.63 -25.64 -10.04
C LEU A 137 9.26 -26.95 -10.48
N TRP A 138 8.46 -27.91 -10.94
CA TRP A 138 8.90 -29.23 -11.36
C TRP A 138 8.80 -29.37 -12.88
N VAL A 139 9.95 -29.54 -13.53
CA VAL A 139 10.03 -29.68 -14.99
C VAL A 139 10.18 -31.16 -15.34
N SER A 140 9.23 -31.69 -16.13
CA SER A 140 9.28 -33.06 -16.64
C SER A 140 9.50 -33.07 -18.14
N HIS A 141 10.68 -33.52 -18.57
CA HIS A 141 11.00 -33.71 -19.99
C HIS A 141 10.26 -34.91 -20.61
N TRP A 142 9.86 -35.89 -19.79
CA TRP A 142 9.18 -37.09 -20.27
C TRP A 142 7.69 -36.84 -20.54
N SER A 143 6.99 -36.18 -19.62
CA SER A 143 5.58 -35.80 -19.82
C SER A 143 5.40 -34.48 -20.57
N GLY A 144 6.47 -33.67 -20.69
CA GLY A 144 6.39 -32.34 -21.28
C GLY A 144 5.60 -31.33 -20.45
N VAL A 145 5.42 -31.59 -19.14
CA VAL A 145 4.60 -30.77 -18.22
C VAL A 145 5.50 -30.04 -17.22
N LEU A 146 5.13 -28.79 -16.92
CA LEU A 146 5.63 -27.99 -15.81
C LEU A 146 4.58 -28.01 -14.69
N GLN A 147 4.96 -28.50 -13.50
CA GLN A 147 4.10 -28.48 -12.32
C GLN A 147 4.54 -27.36 -11.37
N LEU A 148 3.58 -26.57 -10.91
CA LEU A 148 3.77 -25.48 -9.95
C LEU A 148 3.12 -25.88 -8.62
N VAL A 149 3.87 -25.82 -7.53
CA VAL A 149 3.33 -25.98 -6.17
C VAL A 149 3.74 -24.77 -5.34
N GLU A 150 2.77 -24.10 -4.73
CA GLU A 150 3.01 -22.93 -3.89
C GLU A 150 2.52 -23.18 -2.48
N TYR A 151 3.32 -22.75 -1.51
CA TYR A 151 2.99 -22.77 -0.09
C TYR A 151 3.00 -21.34 0.45
N TYR A 152 1.89 -20.94 1.06
CA TYR A 152 1.63 -19.60 1.56
C TYR A 152 1.44 -19.62 3.08
N GLU A 153 2.24 -18.84 3.81
CA GLU A 153 1.94 -18.46 5.21
C GLU A 153 1.38 -17.04 5.22
N LEU A 154 0.05 -16.93 5.18
CA LEU A 154 -0.68 -15.67 5.04
C LEU A 154 -1.23 -15.19 6.38
N THR A 155 -1.04 -13.92 6.69
CA THR A 155 -1.70 -13.19 7.78
C THR A 155 -2.56 -12.05 7.22
N ASN A 156 -3.41 -11.48 8.08
CA ASN A 156 -4.18 -10.28 7.78
C ASN A 156 -3.75 -9.17 8.74
N HIS A 157 -3.15 -8.11 8.21
CA HIS A 157 -2.68 -6.93 8.97
C HIS A 157 -3.80 -5.90 9.23
N ALA A 158 -5.04 -6.25 8.90
CA ALA A 158 -6.23 -5.49 9.27
C ALA A 158 -6.38 -5.33 10.78
N ALA A 159 -7.30 -4.44 11.20
CA ALA A 159 -7.61 -4.25 12.61
C ALA A 159 -8.02 -5.57 13.26
N LYS A 160 -7.55 -5.79 14.49
CA LYS A 160 -7.89 -6.96 15.31
C LYS A 160 -9.30 -6.78 15.88
N LEU A 161 -9.94 -7.88 16.23
CA LEU A 161 -11.24 -7.80 16.88
C LEU A 161 -11.04 -7.44 18.36
N SER A 162 -11.72 -6.38 18.82
CA SER A 162 -11.78 -5.96 20.22
C SER A 162 -12.41 -7.03 21.12
N LYS A 163 -13.38 -7.76 20.56
CA LYS A 163 -14.03 -8.92 21.17
C LYS A 163 -13.75 -10.17 20.35
N GLY A 164 -13.95 -11.34 20.94
CA GLY A 164 -13.84 -12.60 20.20
C GLY A 164 -14.79 -12.69 19.00
N PHE A 165 -14.50 -13.61 18.09
CA PHE A 165 -15.34 -13.86 16.92
C PHE A 165 -16.73 -14.40 17.32
N SER A 166 -17.78 -13.87 16.70
CA SER A 166 -19.15 -14.37 16.84
C SER A 166 -19.74 -14.72 15.47
N ARG A 167 -19.93 -16.03 15.23
CA ARG A 167 -20.54 -16.53 13.99
C ARG A 167 -21.95 -15.97 13.77
N ALA A 168 -22.73 -15.82 14.85
CA ALA A 168 -24.09 -15.29 14.78
C ALA A 168 -24.09 -13.85 14.23
N LYS A 169 -23.22 -12.99 14.78
CA LYS A 169 -23.04 -11.62 14.27
C LYS A 169 -22.51 -11.59 12.85
N TYR A 170 -21.55 -12.48 12.53
CA TYR A 170 -20.95 -12.55 11.19
C TYR A 170 -21.99 -12.82 10.11
N LEU A 171 -22.90 -13.76 10.38
CA LEU A 171 -24.00 -14.09 9.48
C LEU A 171 -25.08 -13.00 9.47
N ALA A 172 -25.48 -12.49 10.64
CA ALA A 172 -26.53 -11.47 10.76
C ALA A 172 -26.15 -10.16 10.02
N SER A 173 -24.89 -9.76 10.10
CA SER A 173 -24.38 -8.51 9.49
C SER A 173 -24.02 -8.67 8.00
N GLY A 174 -24.08 -9.92 7.49
CA GLY A 174 -23.81 -10.24 6.08
C GLY A 174 -22.38 -9.92 5.66
N ILE A 175 -21.42 -10.07 6.58
CA ILE A 175 -20.03 -9.63 6.40
C ILE A 175 -19.37 -10.37 5.21
N ALA A 176 -19.67 -11.65 5.02
CA ALA A 176 -19.11 -12.46 3.92
C ALA A 176 -19.39 -11.90 2.52
N SER A 177 -20.48 -11.14 2.36
CA SER A 177 -20.98 -10.67 1.07
C SER A 177 -20.61 -9.22 0.76
N LYS A 178 -19.88 -8.54 1.65
CA LYS A 178 -19.51 -7.12 1.52
C LYS A 178 -17.99 -6.95 1.53
N LEU A 179 -17.51 -5.83 1.01
CA LEU A 179 -16.11 -5.45 1.20
C LEU A 179 -15.87 -5.17 2.69
N HIS A 180 -15.08 -6.03 3.31
CA HIS A 180 -14.85 -6.02 4.75
C HIS A 180 -13.39 -6.37 5.06
N HIS A 181 -12.93 -5.98 6.25
CA HIS A 181 -11.53 -6.12 6.65
C HIS A 181 -11.11 -7.59 6.88
N CYS A 182 -12.05 -8.54 6.85
CA CYS A 182 -11.78 -9.98 6.87
C CYS A 182 -11.52 -10.53 5.47
N ILE A 183 -10.64 -11.53 5.37
CA ILE A 183 -10.40 -12.26 4.11
C ILE A 183 -11.47 -13.36 3.99
N ALA A 184 -12.49 -13.13 3.15
CA ALA A 184 -13.53 -14.12 2.89
C ALA A 184 -13.16 -15.07 1.73
N VAL A 185 -12.50 -14.54 0.70
CA VAL A 185 -12.14 -15.27 -0.52
C VAL A 185 -10.78 -14.77 -1.02
N LEU A 186 -9.91 -15.71 -1.39
CA LEU A 186 -8.69 -15.44 -2.14
C LEU A 186 -8.91 -15.87 -3.59
N ARG A 187 -8.63 -14.96 -4.53
CA ARG A 187 -8.62 -15.27 -5.96
C ARG A 187 -7.17 -15.41 -6.40
N ILE A 188 -6.77 -16.62 -6.75
CA ILE A 188 -5.44 -16.90 -7.27
C ILE A 188 -5.53 -16.83 -8.80
N PRO A 189 -4.96 -15.79 -9.45
CA PRO A 189 -4.97 -15.70 -10.89
C PRO A 189 -4.00 -16.71 -11.49
N PHE A 190 -4.43 -17.39 -12.55
CA PHE A 190 -3.57 -18.22 -13.38
C PHE A 190 -3.38 -17.57 -14.75
N ASP A 191 -2.23 -17.81 -15.36
CA ASP A 191 -1.96 -17.36 -16.73
C ASP A 191 -2.89 -18.10 -17.70
N LYS A 192 -3.90 -17.37 -18.21
CA LYS A 192 -4.89 -17.91 -19.15
C LYS A 192 -4.30 -18.34 -20.50
N SER A 193 -3.07 -17.92 -20.81
CA SER A 193 -2.37 -18.39 -22.02
C SER A 193 -1.88 -19.83 -21.88
N LYS A 194 -1.80 -20.36 -20.66
CA LYS A 194 -1.36 -21.72 -20.36
C LYS A 194 -2.57 -22.65 -20.27
N LYS A 195 -2.43 -23.86 -20.83
CA LYS A 195 -3.39 -24.94 -20.62
C LYS A 195 -3.11 -25.57 -19.26
N ILE A 196 -4.08 -25.52 -18.36
CA ILE A 196 -4.06 -26.24 -17.09
C ILE A 196 -4.68 -27.62 -17.36
N GLU A 197 -4.00 -28.68 -16.93
CA GLU A 197 -4.50 -30.04 -17.05
C GLU A 197 -5.78 -30.21 -16.21
N GLU A 198 -6.77 -30.93 -16.75
CA GLU A 198 -8.03 -31.17 -16.04
C GLU A 198 -7.76 -31.84 -14.69
N ASN A 199 -8.46 -31.39 -13.65
CA ASN A 199 -8.34 -31.91 -12.27
C ASN A 199 -6.93 -31.83 -11.64
N SER A 200 -6.00 -31.05 -12.21
CA SER A 200 -4.65 -30.86 -11.65
C SER A 200 -4.58 -29.81 -10.54
N MET A 201 -5.63 -29.00 -10.38
CA MET A 201 -5.69 -27.96 -9.35
C MET A 201 -6.13 -28.55 -8.02
N TYR A 202 -5.32 -28.34 -6.99
CA TYR A 202 -5.65 -28.74 -5.63
C TYR A 202 -5.29 -27.64 -4.63
N TYR A 203 -5.95 -27.67 -3.49
CA TYR A 203 -5.66 -26.84 -2.33
C TYR A 203 -5.65 -27.75 -1.10
N VAL A 204 -4.63 -27.61 -0.27
CA VAL A 204 -4.47 -28.40 0.96
C VAL A 204 -3.93 -27.53 2.08
N ASP A 205 -4.38 -27.79 3.30
CA ASP A 205 -3.86 -27.18 4.52
C ASP A 205 -2.90 -28.14 5.24
N LYS A 206 -2.00 -27.59 6.05
CA LYS A 206 -1.28 -28.39 7.06
C LYS A 206 -2.27 -28.70 8.18
N VAL A 207 -2.51 -29.99 8.43
CA VAL A 207 -3.38 -30.49 9.51
C VAL A 207 -2.66 -30.39 10.85
#